data_AF-A0A1X7PKY8-F1
#
_entry.id   AF-A0A1X7PKY8-F1
#
_cell.length_a   1.000
_cell.length_b   1.000
_cell.length_c   1.000
_cell.angle_alpha   90.00
_cell.angle_beta   90.00
_cell.angle_gamma   90.00
#
_symmetry.space_group_name_H-M   'P 1'
#
loop_
_entity.id
_entity.type
_entity.pdbx_description
1 polymer ?
#
loop_
_entity_poly.entity_id
_entity_poly.type
_entity_poly.pdbx_seq_one_letter_code
_entity_poly.pdbx_strand_id
1 'polypeptide(L)'
;MLTRRLFLALAAFSALSGCSGSTVLSSMNSVETTRLVVLRHADRTSAMLNGAGVARAARLPAALADLEIDAIYTTPRQRNIDTATPLATERGLPIGNHVAITAPRRILTQHAGETVVWIGNQENLGLFYFSLGILHKPPVAFGDLHVITFEPDGRMSLLQKRRYGD
;
A
#
# COMPACT_ATOMS: atom_id res chain seq x y z
N MET A 1 40.72 -54.78 -52.98
CA MET A 1 41.09 -53.58 -53.75
C MET A 1 40.86 -52.38 -52.84
N LEU A 2 41.93 -51.86 -52.20
CA LEU A 2 42.48 -50.49 -52.40
C LEU A 2 41.37 -49.41 -52.34
N THR A 3 41.33 -48.47 -51.39
CA THR A 3 42.36 -47.51 -50.92
C THR A 3 41.86 -46.84 -49.62
N ARG A 4 42.54 -46.85 -48.48
CA ARG A 4 43.64 -45.94 -48.04
C ARG A 4 43.48 -44.49 -48.52
N ARG A 5 42.78 -43.64 -47.75
CA ARG A 5 43.08 -42.19 -47.69
C ARG A 5 43.00 -41.67 -46.26
N LEU A 6 44.20 -41.49 -45.74
CA LEU A 6 44.60 -40.88 -44.49
C LEU A 6 44.54 -39.35 -44.70
N PHE A 7 43.76 -38.62 -43.89
CA PHE A 7 43.99 -37.19 -43.68
C PHE A 7 43.93 -36.95 -42.17
N LEU A 8 45.12 -36.83 -41.57
CA LEU A 8 45.31 -36.22 -40.27
C LEU A 8 45.01 -34.73 -40.40
N ALA A 9 44.19 -34.20 -39.50
CA ALA A 9 44.32 -32.82 -39.03
C ALA A 9 43.99 -32.79 -37.54
N LEU A 10 45.05 -32.50 -36.80
CA LEU A 10 45.16 -32.40 -35.35
C LEU A 10 44.62 -31.03 -34.90
N ALA A 11 43.74 -30.99 -33.91
CA ALA A 11 43.60 -29.82 -33.03
C ALA A 11 42.86 -30.22 -31.74
N ALA A 12 43.65 -30.57 -30.73
CA ALA A 12 43.22 -30.57 -29.34
C ALA A 12 43.08 -29.13 -28.86
N PHE A 13 41.98 -28.78 -28.18
CA PHE A 13 41.98 -27.72 -27.17
C PHE A 13 40.81 -27.91 -26.19
N SER A 14 41.16 -28.39 -25.00
CA SER A 14 40.77 -27.85 -23.70
C SER A 14 39.30 -27.90 -23.26
N ALA A 15 39.05 -28.76 -22.27
CA ALA A 15 37.95 -28.69 -21.34
C ALA A 15 38.00 -27.39 -20.51
N LEU A 16 36.85 -26.73 -20.31
CA LEU A 16 36.54 -25.94 -19.12
C LEU A 16 35.05 -26.03 -18.81
N SER A 17 34.76 -26.50 -17.61
CA SER A 17 33.47 -26.53 -16.94
C SER A 17 32.82 -25.15 -16.92
N GLY A 18 31.65 -25.03 -17.52
CA GLY A 18 30.75 -23.89 -17.34
C GLY A 18 29.54 -24.31 -16.51
N CYS A 19 29.73 -24.48 -15.20
CA CYS A 19 28.59 -24.42 -14.28
C CYS A 19 28.09 -22.98 -14.29
N SER A 20 27.14 -22.65 -15.17
CA SER A 20 26.28 -21.50 -14.94
C SER A 20 25.36 -21.87 -13.78
N GLY A 21 25.91 -21.75 -12.57
CA GLY A 21 25.10 -21.68 -11.37
C GLY A 21 24.16 -20.51 -11.54
N SER A 22 22.88 -20.82 -11.78
CA SER A 22 21.81 -19.89 -11.49
C SER A 22 21.80 -19.73 -9.97
N THR A 23 22.66 -18.86 -9.46
CA THR A 23 22.52 -18.29 -8.14
C THR A 23 21.22 -17.49 -8.16
N VAL A 24 20.13 -18.15 -7.79
CA VAL A 24 18.92 -17.50 -7.29
C VAL A 24 19.32 -16.91 -5.94
N LEU A 25 20.06 -15.81 -5.98
CA LEU A 25 20.40 -15.03 -4.81
C LEU A 25 19.38 -13.91 -4.67
N SER A 26 18.88 -13.82 -3.44
CA SER A 26 18.00 -12.77 -2.90
C SER A 26 16.51 -12.89 -3.23
N SER A 27 15.87 -13.91 -2.65
CA SER A 27 14.75 -13.56 -1.76
C SER A 27 15.38 -13.20 -0.42
N MET A 28 15.82 -11.95 -0.28
CA MET A 28 15.93 -11.39 1.06
C MET A 28 14.52 -11.51 1.64
N ASN A 29 14.37 -12.12 2.80
CA ASN A 29 13.13 -12.02 3.59
C ASN A 29 12.77 -10.54 3.68
N SER A 30 11.96 -10.04 2.75
CA SER A 30 11.29 -8.77 2.89
C SER A 30 10.35 -9.02 4.04
N VAL A 31 10.76 -8.57 5.21
CA VAL A 31 9.89 -8.47 6.37
C VAL A 31 8.65 -7.73 5.86
N GLU A 32 7.54 -8.45 5.67
CA GLU A 32 6.36 -7.90 5.03
C GLU A 32 5.74 -6.87 5.99
N THR A 33 6.05 -5.60 5.75
CA THR A 33 5.55 -4.50 6.56
C THR A 33 4.11 -4.18 6.19
N THR A 34 3.24 -4.02 7.17
CA THR A 34 1.88 -3.50 6.93
C THR A 34 1.93 -1.99 6.77
N ARG A 35 1.22 -1.46 5.78
CA ARG A 35 1.08 -0.03 5.57
C ARG A 35 -0.34 0.41 5.82
N LEU A 36 -0.49 1.55 6.48
CA LEU A 36 -1.79 2.16 6.74
C LEU A 36 -1.80 3.59 6.21
N VAL A 37 -2.63 3.82 5.20
CA VAL A 37 -2.92 5.14 4.66
C VAL A 37 -4.12 5.71 5.41
N VAL A 38 -3.91 6.76 6.19
CA VAL A 38 -4.96 7.38 7.00
C VAL A 38 -5.25 8.79 6.49
N LEU A 39 -6.53 9.10 6.31
CA LEU A 39 -6.99 10.44 5.96
C LEU A 39 -8.38 10.74 6.54
N ARG A 40 -8.71 12.02 6.60
CA ARG A 40 -10.09 12.49 6.80
C ARG A 40 -10.84 12.47 5.46
N HIS A 41 -12.15 12.32 5.50
CA HIS A 41 -13.03 12.61 4.35
C HIS A 41 -12.70 13.97 3.71
N ALA A 42 -12.99 14.15 2.42
CA ALA A 42 -12.75 15.39 1.69
C ALA A 42 -13.70 16.54 2.11
N ASP A 43 -13.54 17.74 1.52
CA ASP A 43 -14.29 18.94 1.88
C ASP A 43 -15.81 18.73 1.86
N ARG A 44 -16.51 19.34 2.81
CA ARG A 44 -17.96 19.14 2.99
C ARG A 44 -18.71 20.43 3.22
N THR A 45 -19.99 20.41 2.84
CA THR A 45 -21.00 21.37 3.30
C THR A 45 -22.07 20.58 4.04
N SER A 46 -22.29 20.91 5.32
CA SER A 46 -23.12 20.08 6.21
C SER A 46 -22.64 18.62 6.22
N ALA A 47 -23.51 17.63 5.98
CA ALA A 47 -23.15 16.21 6.09
C ALA A 47 -22.44 15.62 4.86
N MET A 48 -22.56 16.25 3.69
CA MET A 48 -22.17 15.70 2.38
C MET A 48 -20.94 16.41 1.82
N LEU A 49 -20.23 15.75 0.90
CA LEU A 49 -19.16 16.42 0.15
C LEU A 49 -19.72 17.61 -0.63
N ASN A 50 -18.95 18.69 -0.69
CA ASN A 50 -19.24 19.82 -1.57
C ASN A 50 -18.45 19.69 -2.89
N GLY A 51 -18.58 20.66 -3.80
CA GLY A 51 -17.88 20.61 -5.09
C GLY A 51 -16.36 20.48 -4.96
N ALA A 52 -15.75 21.18 -4.01
CA ALA A 52 -14.32 21.04 -3.73
C ALA A 52 -13.97 19.64 -3.21
N GLY A 53 -14.83 19.06 -2.35
CA GLY A 53 -14.62 17.73 -1.80
C GLY A 53 -14.72 16.63 -2.83
N VAL A 54 -15.69 16.73 -3.75
CA VAL A 54 -15.82 15.81 -4.89
C VAL A 54 -14.59 15.89 -5.79
N ALA A 55 -14.14 17.11 -6.13
CA ALA A 55 -12.95 17.33 -6.94
C ALA A 55 -11.68 16.78 -6.25
N ARG A 56 -11.57 16.94 -4.92
CA ARG A 56 -10.47 16.40 -4.14
C ARG A 56 -10.50 14.88 -4.11
N ALA A 57 -11.65 14.27 -3.79
CA ALA A 57 -11.81 12.82 -3.76
C ALA A 57 -11.41 12.17 -5.09
N ALA A 58 -11.75 12.80 -6.22
CA ALA A 58 -11.37 12.33 -7.54
C ALA A 58 -9.84 12.28 -7.79
N ARG A 59 -9.04 13.01 -7.02
CA ARG A 59 -7.56 13.00 -7.11
C ARG A 59 -6.90 11.97 -6.19
N LEU A 60 -7.66 11.33 -5.31
CA LEU A 60 -7.14 10.33 -4.37
C LEU A 60 -6.44 9.14 -5.06
N PRO A 61 -6.94 8.58 -6.18
CA PRO A 61 -6.26 7.46 -6.85
C PRO A 61 -4.86 7.82 -7.34
N ALA A 62 -4.72 8.98 -8.00
CA ALA A 62 -3.43 9.47 -8.47
C ALA A 62 -2.45 9.75 -7.31
N ALA A 63 -2.96 10.23 -6.17
CA ALA A 63 -2.15 10.51 -4.99
C ALA A 63 -1.59 9.24 -4.31
N LEU A 64 -2.19 8.08 -4.58
CA LEU A 64 -1.79 6.77 -4.06
C LEU A 64 -1.36 5.82 -5.20
N ALA A 65 -0.97 6.36 -6.35
CA ALA A 65 -0.56 5.55 -7.50
C ALA A 65 0.75 4.78 -7.26
N ASP A 66 1.58 5.23 -6.32
CA ASP A 66 2.81 4.55 -5.89
C ASP A 66 2.57 3.38 -4.93
N LEU A 67 1.32 3.15 -4.52
CA LEU A 67 0.95 2.13 -3.53
C LEU A 67 0.02 1.10 -4.15
N GLU A 68 0.38 -0.17 -4.01
CA GLU A 68 -0.58 -1.27 -4.10
C GLU A 68 -1.53 -1.16 -2.90
N ILE A 69 -2.84 -1.16 -3.13
CA ILE A 69 -3.85 -1.02 -2.08
C ILE A 69 -4.63 -2.32 -2.03
N ASP A 70 -4.70 -2.95 -0.87
CA ASP A 70 -5.33 -4.25 -0.70
C ASP A 70 -6.74 -4.13 -0.10
N ALA A 71 -6.95 -3.12 0.74
CA ALA A 71 -8.25 -2.89 1.38
C ALA A 71 -8.55 -1.40 1.61
N ILE A 72 -9.83 -1.07 1.55
CA ILE A 72 -10.35 0.28 1.80
C ILE A 72 -11.44 0.21 2.85
N TYR A 73 -11.27 0.97 3.92
CA TYR A 73 -12.20 1.05 5.04
C TYR A 73 -12.61 2.47 5.35
N THR A 74 -13.87 2.60 5.77
CA THR A 74 -14.44 3.87 6.20
C THR A 74 -15.30 3.71 7.43
N THR A 75 -15.56 4.82 8.13
CA THR A 75 -16.76 4.88 8.98
C THR A 75 -18.01 5.07 8.11
N PRO A 76 -19.20 4.58 8.51
CA PRO A 76 -20.38 4.45 7.64
C PRO A 76 -21.10 5.78 7.31
N ARG A 77 -20.37 6.90 7.29
CA ARG A 77 -20.90 8.22 6.90
C ARG A 77 -20.74 8.40 5.40
N GLN A 78 -21.78 8.90 4.73
CA GLN A 78 -21.79 9.07 3.27
C GLN A 78 -20.57 9.83 2.75
N ARG A 79 -20.20 10.96 3.37
CA ARG A 79 -18.99 11.71 2.99
C ARG A 79 -17.68 10.90 3.01
N ASN A 80 -17.56 9.91 3.90
CA ASN A 80 -16.38 9.05 3.94
C ASN A 80 -16.41 8.03 2.81
N ILE A 81 -17.58 7.44 2.56
CA ILE A 81 -17.82 6.53 1.43
C ILE A 81 -17.56 7.27 0.12
N ASP A 82 -18.15 8.46 -0.08
CA ASP A 82 -17.95 9.28 -1.27
C ASP A 82 -16.49 9.70 -1.49
N THR A 83 -15.73 9.91 -0.41
CA THR A 83 -14.29 10.18 -0.51
C THR A 83 -13.51 8.95 -1.00
N ALA A 84 -13.94 7.75 -0.58
CA ALA A 84 -13.32 6.47 -0.94
C ALA A 84 -13.68 6.00 -2.36
N THR A 85 -14.89 6.33 -2.82
CA THR A 85 -15.48 5.79 -4.06
C THR A 85 -14.58 5.88 -5.28
N PRO A 86 -13.89 7.00 -5.58
CA PRO A 86 -13.02 7.07 -6.76
C PRO A 86 -11.87 6.06 -6.70
N LEU A 87 -11.21 5.93 -5.54
CA LEU A 87 -10.14 4.96 -5.33
C LEU A 87 -10.64 3.52 -5.40
N ALA A 88 -11.75 3.23 -4.73
CA ALA A 88 -12.38 1.90 -4.75
C ALA A 88 -12.76 1.48 -6.17
N THR A 89 -13.32 2.41 -6.95
CA THR A 89 -13.72 2.17 -8.33
C THR A 89 -12.51 1.90 -9.22
N GLU A 90 -11.44 2.72 -9.13
CA GLU A 90 -10.24 2.54 -9.93
C GLU A 90 -9.50 1.24 -9.60
N ARG A 91 -9.49 0.84 -8.33
CA ARG A 91 -8.80 -0.38 -7.86
C ARG A 91 -9.66 -1.64 -7.93
N GLY A 92 -10.96 -1.52 -8.23
CA GLY A 92 -11.89 -2.65 -8.22
C GLY A 92 -12.09 -3.26 -6.82
N LEU A 93 -11.93 -2.46 -5.77
CA LEU A 93 -11.99 -2.92 -4.38
C LEU A 93 -13.32 -2.55 -3.72
N PRO A 94 -13.87 -3.41 -2.84
CA PRO A 94 -15.02 -3.05 -2.03
C PRO A 94 -14.64 -2.01 -0.97
N ILE A 95 -15.62 -1.21 -0.54
CA ILE A 95 -15.48 -0.33 0.62
C ILE A 95 -16.05 -1.06 1.85
N GLY A 96 -15.18 -1.44 2.78
CA GLY A 96 -15.60 -2.00 4.05
C GLY A 96 -16.04 -0.91 5.03
N ASN A 97 -17.11 -1.16 5.78
CA ASN A 97 -17.63 -0.24 6.78
C ASN A 97 -17.34 -0.77 8.18
N HIS A 98 -16.55 -0.04 8.97
CA HIS A 98 -16.25 -0.40 10.35
C HIS A 98 -16.68 0.67 11.34
N VAL A 99 -17.03 0.21 12.54
CA VAL A 99 -17.19 1.07 13.72
C VAL A 99 -15.78 1.38 14.25
N ALA A 100 -15.48 2.67 14.39
CA ALA A 100 -14.13 3.21 14.58
C ALA A 100 -13.35 2.71 15.84
N ILE A 101 -14.02 2.06 16.80
CA ILE A 101 -13.47 1.79 18.13
C ILE A 101 -12.64 0.50 18.19
N THR A 102 -12.97 -0.53 17.41
CA THR A 102 -12.26 -1.84 17.42
C THR A 102 -11.47 -2.14 16.15
N ALA A 103 -11.61 -1.29 15.14
CA ALA A 103 -11.01 -1.48 13.82
C ALA A 103 -9.47 -1.46 13.78
N PRO A 104 -8.73 -0.55 14.46
CA PRO A 104 -7.35 -0.26 14.05
C PRO A 104 -6.37 -1.42 14.27
N ARG A 105 -6.36 -2.03 15.46
CA ARG A 105 -5.50 -3.19 15.72
C ARG A 105 -5.93 -4.42 14.94
N ARG A 106 -7.24 -4.61 14.77
CA ARG A 106 -7.78 -5.70 13.96
C ARG A 106 -7.33 -5.58 12.51
N ILE A 107 -7.39 -4.37 11.94
CA ILE A 107 -6.90 -4.07 10.59
C ILE A 107 -5.44 -4.49 10.47
N LEU A 108 -4.56 -4.08 11.40
CA LEU A 108 -3.14 -4.48 11.34
C LEU A 108 -2.95 -6.00 11.41
N THR A 109 -3.74 -6.72 12.21
CA THR A 109 -3.63 -8.18 12.31
C THR A 109 -4.24 -8.93 11.12
N GLN A 110 -5.30 -8.39 10.50
CA GLN A 110 -5.99 -9.04 9.37
C GLN A 110 -5.30 -8.77 8.03
N HIS A 111 -4.57 -7.66 7.95
CA HIS A 111 -3.89 -7.18 6.75
C HIS A 111 -2.37 -7.13 6.99
N ALA A 112 -1.82 -8.19 7.59
CA ALA A 112 -0.39 -8.32 7.79
C ALA A 112 0.33 -8.33 6.42
N GLY A 113 1.35 -7.48 6.24
CA GLY A 113 2.07 -7.32 4.97
C GLY A 113 1.34 -6.49 3.90
N GLU A 114 0.08 -6.16 4.11
CA GLU A 114 -0.76 -5.45 3.14
C GLU A 114 -0.79 -3.92 3.37
N THR A 115 -1.30 -3.19 2.39
CA THR A 115 -1.57 -1.75 2.46
C THR A 115 -3.06 -1.47 2.54
N VAL A 116 -3.46 -0.84 3.64
CA VAL A 116 -4.87 -0.53 3.94
C VAL A 116 -5.11 0.97 3.93
N VAL A 117 -6.22 1.41 3.34
CA VAL A 117 -6.70 2.79 3.40
C VAL A 117 -7.80 2.92 4.43
N TRP A 118 -7.67 3.87 5.35
CA TRP A 118 -8.70 4.24 6.34
C TRP A 118 -9.14 5.69 6.17
N ILE A 119 -10.44 5.89 5.90
CA ILE A 119 -11.04 7.22 5.78
C ILE A 119 -11.96 7.51 6.98
N GLY A 120 -11.53 8.47 7.80
CA GLY A 120 -12.16 8.86 9.06
C GLY A 120 -12.79 10.25 9.08
N ASN A 121 -13.10 10.69 10.30
CA ASN A 121 -13.57 12.02 10.67
C ASN A 121 -12.61 12.58 11.70
N GLN A 122 -12.57 13.91 11.85
CA GLN A 122 -11.71 14.55 12.85
C GLN A 122 -11.88 13.95 14.26
N GLU A 123 -13.12 13.65 14.67
CA GLU A 123 -13.39 13.10 16.00
C GLU A 123 -12.85 11.67 16.19
N ASN A 124 -12.82 10.86 15.13
CA ASN A 124 -12.44 9.44 15.22
C ASN A 124 -10.96 9.19 14.95
N LEU A 125 -10.29 10.07 14.19
CA LEU A 125 -8.88 9.89 13.87
C LEU A 125 -7.98 9.99 15.10
N GLY A 126 -8.37 10.77 16.10
CA GLY A 126 -7.66 10.84 17.38
C GLY A 126 -7.68 9.51 18.14
N LEU A 127 -8.88 8.93 18.31
CA LEU A 127 -9.04 7.61 18.94
C LEU A 127 -8.35 6.51 18.13
N PHE A 128 -8.39 6.62 16.80
CA PHE A 128 -7.71 5.70 15.89
C PHE A 128 -6.20 5.67 16.17
N TYR A 129 -5.55 6.84 16.21
CA TYR A 129 -4.12 6.97 16.50
C TYR A 129 -3.76 6.51 17.91
N PHE A 130 -4.57 6.89 18.90
CA PHE A 130 -4.40 6.49 20.29
C PHE A 130 -4.43 4.96 20.44
N SER A 131 -5.37 4.26 19.81
CA SER A 131 -5.49 2.80 19.90
C SER A 131 -4.28 2.04 19.31
N LEU A 132 -3.59 2.66 18.36
CA LEU A 132 -2.36 2.16 17.73
C LEU A 132 -1.09 2.61 18.47
N GLY A 133 -1.20 3.42 19.52
CA GLY A 133 -0.04 3.97 20.24
C GLY A 133 0.76 5.00 19.43
N ILE A 134 0.16 5.63 18.42
CA ILE A 134 0.85 6.61 17.57
C ILE A 134 0.85 7.96 18.28
N LEU A 135 2.05 8.43 18.67
CA LEU A 135 2.26 9.71 19.36
C LEU A 135 2.41 10.90 18.39
N HIS A 136 1.58 10.95 17.35
CA HIS A 136 1.52 12.05 16.39
C HIS A 136 0.09 12.57 16.22
N LYS A 137 -0.07 13.83 15.83
CA LYS A 137 -1.38 14.37 15.45
C LYS A 137 -1.87 13.69 14.16
N PRO A 138 -3.14 13.27 14.06
CA PRO A 138 -3.68 12.70 12.83
C PRO A 138 -3.87 13.76 11.72
N PRO A 139 -4.01 13.33 10.45
CA PRO A 139 -4.28 14.22 9.32
C PRO A 139 -5.74 14.69 9.35
N VAL A 140 -5.99 15.83 10.00
CA VAL A 140 -7.34 16.38 10.20
C VAL A 140 -7.74 17.47 9.20
N ALA A 141 -6.77 18.07 8.50
CA ALA A 141 -7.07 19.02 7.44
C ALA A 141 -7.47 18.28 6.16
N PHE A 142 -8.34 18.89 5.36
CA PHE A 142 -8.72 18.33 4.07
C PHE A 142 -7.50 18.25 3.15
N GLY A 143 -7.35 17.11 2.49
CA GLY A 143 -6.22 16.83 1.61
C GLY A 143 -4.98 16.30 2.33
N ASP A 144 -4.90 16.35 3.66
CA ASP A 144 -3.79 15.70 4.36
C ASP A 144 -3.99 14.18 4.38
N LEU A 145 -2.90 13.44 4.17
CA LEU A 145 -2.87 11.99 4.32
C LEU A 145 -1.58 11.57 4.99
N HIS A 146 -1.65 10.53 5.81
CA HIS A 146 -0.51 9.92 6.46
C HIS A 146 -0.35 8.49 5.95
N VAL A 147 0.87 8.11 5.55
CA VAL A 147 1.22 6.72 5.25
C VAL A 147 2.10 6.23 6.38
N ILE A 148 1.58 5.30 7.17
CA ILE A 148 2.24 4.73 8.34
C ILE A 148 2.70 3.33 7.99
N THR A 149 3.94 2.98 8.31
CA THR A 149 4.49 1.63 8.13
C THR A 149 4.67 0.97 9.48
N PHE A 150 4.25 -0.28 9.59
CA PHE A 150 4.38 -1.13 10.75
C PHE A 150 5.22 -2.36 10.40
N GLU A 151 6.14 -2.69 11.28
CA GLU A 151 6.86 -3.96 11.24
C GLU A 151 5.90 -5.12 11.62
N PRO A 152 6.26 -6.39 11.34
CA PRO A 152 5.42 -7.54 11.67
C PRO A 152 5.15 -7.73 13.17
N ASP A 153 6.01 -7.17 14.04
CA ASP A 153 5.80 -7.13 15.49
C ASP A 153 4.75 -6.07 15.91
N GLY A 154 4.18 -5.33 14.94
CA GLY A 154 3.20 -4.26 15.13
C GLY A 154 3.80 -2.92 15.53
N ARG A 155 5.13 -2.79 15.61
CA ARG A 155 5.81 -1.53 15.91
C ARG A 155 5.76 -0.62 14.69
N MET A 156 5.36 0.64 14.91
CA MET A 156 5.48 1.67 13.88
C MET A 156 6.97 1.93 13.58
N SER A 157 7.37 1.81 12.31
CA SER A 157 8.73 2.11 11.86
C SER A 157 8.84 3.41 11.06
N LEU A 158 7.76 3.84 10.39
CA LEU A 158 7.78 5.06 9.58
C LEU A 158 6.42 5.76 9.57
N LEU A 159 6.45 7.09 9.57
CA LEU A 159 5.30 7.95 9.29
C LEU A 159 5.67 8.96 8.19
N GLN A 160 5.06 8.82 7.01
CA GLN A 160 5.15 9.81 5.93
C GLN A 160 3.90 10.67 5.92
N LYS A 161 4.08 12.00 5.90
CA LYS A 161 2.97 12.95 5.72
C LYS A 161 2.94 13.39 4.27
N ARG A 162 1.80 13.28 3.61
CA ARG A 162 1.58 13.75 2.24
C ARG A 162 0.34 14.63 2.19
N ARG A 163 0.14 15.31 1.06
CA ARG A 163 -1.05 16.10 0.77
C ARG A 163 -1.53 15.82 -0.64
N TYR A 164 -2.85 15.88 -0.86
CA TYR A 164 -3.47 15.68 -2.16
C TYR A 164 -4.67 16.59 -2.39
N GLY A 165 -4.88 16.94 -3.66
CA GLY A 165 -5.79 18.01 -4.05
C GLY A 165 -5.33 19.37 -3.54
N ASP A 166 -5.75 20.43 -4.23
CA ASP A 166 -5.30 21.81 -3.96
C ASP A 166 -5.72 22.29 -2.55
#